data_AF-A0A3D2URV2-F1
#
_entry.id   AF-A0A3D2URV2-F1
#
_cell.length_a   1.000
_cell.length_b   1.000
_cell.length_c   1.000
_cell.angle_alpha   90.00
_cell.angle_beta   90.00
_cell.angle_gamma   90.00
#
_symmetry.space_group_name_H-M   'P 1'
#
loop_
_entity.id
_entity.type
_entity.pdbx_description
1 polymer ?
#
loop_
_entity_poly.entity_id
_entity_poly.type
_entity_poly.pdbx_seq_one_letter_code
_entity_poly.pdbx_strand_id
1 'polypeptide(L)'
;FPNSDRSINNLEFISNNQLLFAFGSNPDAFIFWNISTGNLLSELPVQVHRSELGNHIVFSPDERLLTVLDGDGTIHIWGVK
;
A
#
# COMPACT_ATOMS: atom_id res chain seq x y z
N PHE A 1 1.20 -7.91 -11.88
CA PHE A 1 0.76 -6.57 -12.34
C PHE A 1 1.86 -6.01 -13.23
N PRO A 2 1.53 -5.39 -14.37
CA PRO A 2 2.37 -5.46 -15.57
C PRO A 2 3.81 -5.01 -15.29
N ASN A 3 4.72 -5.98 -15.32
CA ASN A 3 6.19 -5.86 -15.29
C ASN A 3 6.84 -5.17 -14.08
N SER A 4 6.28 -5.31 -12.87
CA SER A 4 6.98 -4.93 -11.64
C SER A 4 7.91 -6.06 -11.18
N ASP A 5 9.22 -5.90 -11.32
CA ASP A 5 10.28 -6.77 -10.75
C ASP A 5 10.39 -6.64 -9.20
N ARG A 6 9.32 -6.12 -8.56
CA ARG A 6 9.26 -5.84 -7.13
C ARG A 6 8.48 -6.95 -6.41
N SER A 7 9.00 -7.39 -5.26
CA SER A 7 8.27 -8.27 -4.37
C SER A 7 7.11 -7.52 -3.74
N ILE A 8 5.92 -8.09 -3.87
CA ILE A 8 4.70 -7.59 -3.26
C ILE A 8 4.41 -8.45 -2.03
N ASN A 9 4.37 -7.83 -0.85
CA ASN A 9 4.19 -8.55 0.41
C ASN A 9 2.75 -8.50 0.93
N ASN A 10 1.96 -7.51 0.51
CA ASN A 10 0.57 -7.34 0.92
C ASN A 10 -0.26 -6.84 -0.25
N LEU A 11 -1.52 -7.27 -0.28
CA LEU A 11 -2.50 -6.89 -1.30
C LEU A 11 -3.83 -6.60 -0.61
N GLU A 12 -4.36 -5.40 -0.83
CA GLU A 12 -5.67 -5.00 -0.31
C GLU A 12 -6.49 -4.33 -1.41
N PHE A 13 -7.79 -4.61 -1.42
CA PHE A 13 -8.76 -4.02 -2.34
C PHE A 13 -9.42 -2.81 -1.69
N ILE A 14 -9.50 -1.72 -2.44
CA ILE A 14 -10.08 -0.45 -2.00
C ILE A 14 -11.08 -0.01 -3.07
N SER A 15 -12.22 0.54 -2.62
CA SER A 15 -13.39 1.01 -3.38
C SER A 15 -13.88 0.05 -4.45
N ASN A 16 -14.91 -0.74 -4.16
CA ASN A 16 -15.66 -1.55 -5.14
C ASN A 16 -14.77 -2.42 -6.06
N ASN A 17 -13.61 -2.91 -5.57
CA ASN A 17 -12.61 -3.65 -6.34
C ASN A 17 -11.97 -2.86 -7.51
N GLN A 18 -11.89 -1.53 -7.42
CA GLN A 18 -11.32 -0.69 -8.47
C GLN A 18 -9.88 -0.27 -8.19
N LEU A 19 -9.45 -0.30 -6.93
CA LEU A 19 -8.10 0.09 -6.56
C LEU A 19 -7.39 -1.07 -5.83
N LEU A 20 -6.20 -1.42 -6.31
CA LEU A 20 -5.32 -2.38 -5.67
C LEU A 20 -4.18 -1.64 -4.99
N PHE A 21 -3.92 -1.98 -3.74
CA PHE A 21 -2.76 -1.53 -3.00
C PHE A 21 -1.73 -2.65 -2.88
N ALA A 22 -0.45 -2.31 -3.05
CA ALA A 22 0.65 -3.18 -2.66
C ALA A 22 1.79 -2.39 -2.04
N PHE A 23 2.47 -3.04 -1.12
CA PHE A 23 3.74 -2.55 -0.61
C PHE A 23 4.90 -3.24 -1.35
N GLY A 24 5.68 -2.44 -2.08
CA GLY A 24 6.81 -2.88 -2.91
C GLY A 24 8.15 -2.83 -2.19
N SER A 25 9.09 -3.67 -2.61
CA SER A 25 10.28 -4.02 -1.84
C SER A 25 11.58 -3.25 -2.09
N ASN A 26 11.63 -2.44 -3.15
CA ASN A 26 12.80 -1.63 -3.48
C ASN A 26 12.48 -0.71 -4.69
N PRO A 27 12.35 0.61 -4.52
CA PRO A 27 12.26 1.31 -3.23
C PRO A 27 11.01 0.92 -2.45
N ASP A 28 11.05 1.11 -1.13
CA ASP A 28 9.88 0.93 -0.27
C ASP A 28 8.82 1.98 -0.64
N ALA A 29 7.71 1.50 -1.18
CA ALA A 29 6.65 2.35 -1.66
C ALA A 29 5.31 1.64 -1.56
N PHE A 30 4.29 2.42 -1.25
CA PHE A 30 2.92 2.03 -1.51
C PHE A 30 2.58 2.30 -2.97
N ILE A 31 2.03 1.30 -3.63
CA ILE A 31 1.73 1.35 -5.04
C ILE A 31 0.23 1.13 -5.20
N PHE A 32 -0.39 2.02 -5.98
CA PHE A 32 -1.83 2.07 -6.19
C PHE A 32 -2.12 1.82 -7.67
N TRP A 33 -2.94 0.82 -7.98
CA TRP A 33 -3.36 0.53 -9.35
C TRP A 33 -4.86 0.62 -9.51
N ASN A 34 -5.30 1.07 -10.69
CA ASN A 34 -6.66 0.89 -11.12
C ASN A 34 -6.82 -0.54 -11.66
N ILE A 35 -7.60 -1.37 -10.97
CA ILE A 35 -7.79 -2.78 -11.31
C ILE A 35 -8.53 -2.94 -12.65
N SER A 36 -9.49 -2.07 -12.94
CA SER A 36 -10.31 -2.15 -14.17
C SER A 36 -9.50 -1.90 -15.44
N THR A 37 -8.47 -1.06 -15.35
CA THR A 37 -7.63 -0.66 -16.50
C THR A 37 -6.23 -1.26 -16.45
N GLY A 38 -5.80 -1.78 -15.30
CA GLY A 38 -4.43 -2.24 -15.05
C GLY A 38 -3.40 -1.11 -14.91
N ASN A 39 -3.84 0.15 -14.93
CA ASN A 39 -2.94 1.31 -14.90
C ASN A 39 -2.42 1.59 -13.49
N LEU A 40 -1.15 1.97 -13.41
CA LEU A 40 -0.57 2.55 -12.20
C LEU A 40 -1.19 3.95 -11.99
N LEU A 41 -1.78 4.17 -10.82
CA LEU A 41 -2.35 5.47 -10.44
C LEU A 41 -1.32 6.31 -9.70
N SER A 42 -0.62 5.71 -8.74
CA SER A 42 0.32 6.43 -7.90
C SER A 42 1.34 5.50 -7.24
N GLU A 43 2.50 6.07 -6.92
CA GLU A 43 3.55 5.47 -6.10
C GLU A 43 3.89 6.46 -4.99
N LEU A 44 3.71 6.04 -3.74
CA LEU A 44 4.04 6.82 -2.56
C LEU A 44 5.28 6.21 -1.89
N PRO A 45 6.46 6.84 -2.04
CA PRO A 45 7.65 6.41 -1.34
C PRO A 45 7.43 6.50 0.16
N VAL A 46 7.76 5.44 0.88
CA VAL A 46 7.63 5.41 2.34
C VAL A 46 8.89 4.88 2.97
N GLN A 47 9.14 5.35 4.18
CA GLN A 47 10.29 4.95 4.97
C GLN A 47 9.75 4.31 6.23
N VAL A 48 9.43 3.01 6.12
CA VAL A 48 8.88 2.17 7.19
C VAL A 48 9.75 0.92 7.34
N HIS A 49 10.00 0.47 8.56
CA HIS A 49 10.93 -0.64 8.79
C HIS A 49 10.27 -1.99 8.49
N ARG A 50 10.74 -2.62 7.41
CA ARG A 50 10.10 -3.81 6.81
C ARG A 50 10.06 -5.06 7.69
N SER A 51 10.99 -5.22 8.63
CA SER A 51 11.19 -6.51 9.32
C SER A 51 9.96 -6.95 10.13
N GLU A 52 9.03 -6.03 10.38
CA GLU A 52 7.97 -6.23 11.35
C GLU A 52 6.61 -5.63 10.93
N LEU A 53 6.45 -5.24 9.66
CA LEU A 53 5.16 -4.87 9.05
C LEU A 53 4.26 -6.11 8.87
N GLY A 54 4.01 -6.85 9.95
CA GLY A 54 3.22 -8.07 9.95
C GLY A 54 1.75 -7.73 9.71
N ASN A 55 1.27 -7.77 8.47
CA ASN A 55 -0.17 -7.75 8.14
C ASN A 55 -0.99 -6.55 8.70
N HIS A 56 -0.36 -5.49 9.18
CA HIS A 56 -1.03 -4.38 9.88
C HIS A 56 -1.18 -3.14 8.99
N ILE A 57 -1.63 -3.36 7.76
CA ILE A 57 -2.00 -2.30 6.83
C ILE A 57 -3.52 -2.29 6.74
N VAL A 58 -4.14 -1.15 7.00
CA VAL A 58 -5.60 -1.01 6.94
C VAL A 58 -5.99 0.35 6.37
N PHE A 59 -7.02 0.37 5.53
CA PHE A 59 -7.70 1.60 5.15
C PHE A 59 -8.75 2.00 6.20
N SER A 60 -8.97 3.30 6.35
CA SER A 60 -10.14 3.78 7.07
C SER A 60 -11.42 3.37 6.34
N PRO A 61 -12.56 3.21 7.02
CA PRO A 61 -13.82 2.83 6.38
C PRO A 61 -14.31 3.80 5.30
N ASP A 62 -13.87 5.06 5.36
CA ASP A 62 -14.13 6.08 4.35
C ASP A 62 -13.04 6.17 3.26
N GLU A 63 -12.03 5.30 3.32
CA GLU A 63 -10.90 5.16 2.39
C GLU A 63 -10.03 6.42 2.24
N ARG A 64 -10.14 7.37 3.16
CA ARG A 64 -9.37 8.62 3.15
C ARG A 64 -8.01 8.49 3.81
N LEU A 65 -7.85 7.50 4.66
CA LEU A 65 -6.63 7.26 5.42
C LEU A 65 -6.12 5.85 5.19
N LEU A 66 -4.81 5.74 5.06
CA LEU A 66 -4.08 4.48 5.15
C LEU A 66 -3.32 4.49 6.47
N THR A 67 -3.49 3.43 7.26
CA THR A 67 -2.76 3.23 8.51
C THR A 67 -1.85 2.03 8.38
N VAL A 68 -0.60 2.19 8.81
CA VAL A 68 0.38 1.11 8.91
C VAL A 68 1.02 1.12 10.28
N LEU A 69 1.00 -0.02 10.96
CA LEU A 69 1.77 -0.24 12.18
C LEU A 69 3.16 -0.76 11.80
N ASP A 70 4.18 0.02 12.14
CA ASP A 70 5.59 -0.39 12.09
C ASP A 70 5.90 -1.29 13.30
N GLY A 71 6.91 -2.16 13.15
CA GLY A 71 7.33 -3.08 14.19
C GLY A 71 7.81 -2.45 15.47
N ASP A 72 8.43 -1.28 15.33
CA ASP A 72 8.88 -0.48 16.46
C ASP A 72 7.72 0.12 17.29
N GLY A 73 6.47 -0.18 16.90
CA GLY A 73 5.25 0.30 17.53
C GLY A 73 4.78 1.64 17.00
N THR A 74 5.48 2.23 16.02
CA THR A 74 5.09 3.48 15.38
C THR A 74 3.89 3.26 14.46
N ILE A 75 2.87 4.10 14.59
CA ILE A 75 1.74 4.11 13.65
C ILE A 75 1.97 5.24 12.65
N HIS A 76 2.04 4.86 11.38
CA HIS A 76 2.08 5.79 10.27
C HIS A 76 0.70 5.95 9.67
N ILE A 77 0.32 7.20 9.38
CA ILE A 77 -0.97 7.55 8.78
C ILE A 77 -0.73 8.44 7.58
N TRP A 78 -1.30 8.06 6.43
CA TRP A 78 -1.25 8.85 5.20
C TRP A 78 -2.65 9.19 4.71
N GLY A 79 -2.82 10.39 4.16
CA GLY A 79 -4.03 10.76 3.42
C GLY A 79 -3.96 10.25 1.98
N VAL A 80 -5.00 9.56 1.52
CA VAL A 80 -5.03 8.82 0.23
C VAL A 80 -5.80 9.57 -0.87
N LYS A 81 -5.79 10.91 -0.82
CA LYS A 81 -6.68 11.82 -1.59
C LYS A 81 -6.80 11.51 -3.08
#